data_AF-A0A0S8KXI2-F1
#
_entry.id   AF-A0A0S8KXI2-F1
#
_cell.length_a   1.000
_cell.length_b   1.000
_cell.length_c   1.000
_cell.angle_alpha   90.00
_cell.angle_beta   90.00
_cell.angle_gamma   90.00
#
_symmetry.space_group_name_H-M   'P 1'
#
loop_
_entity.id
_entity.type
_entity.pdbx_description
1 polymer ?
#
loop_
_entity_poly.entity_id
_entity_poly.type
_entity_poly.pdbx_seq_one_letter_code
_entity_poly.pdbx_strand_id
1 'polypeptide(L)' 'QQETQFGMYVDSPKNWRFGLAPEVGLYYPFGLSDLALHARIAYNQVFYNVDPVGSNLGYLDISIGLAFFSW' A
#
# COMPACT_ATOMS: atom_id res chain seq x y z
N GLN A 1 -17.97 4.56 30.21
CA GLN A 1 -19.10 4.37 29.27
C GLN A 1 -19.27 2.87 29.10
N GLN A 2 -20.45 2.36 29.42
CA GLN A 2 -20.71 0.92 29.59
C GLN A 2 -21.17 0.35 28.25
N GLU A 3 -20.36 -0.52 27.66
CA GLU A 3 -20.68 -1.18 26.39
C GLU A 3 -21.81 -2.18 26.63
N THR A 4 -22.97 -1.86 26.07
CA THR A 4 -24.16 -2.71 26.15
C THR A 4 -24.14 -3.64 24.94
N GLN A 5 -23.78 -4.90 25.17
CA GLN A 5 -23.76 -5.93 24.13
C GLN A 5 -25.19 -6.45 23.88
N PHE A 6 -25.77 -6.07 22.73
CA PHE A 6 -26.94 -6.74 22.15
C PHE A 6 -26.51 -7.36 20.82
N GLY A 7 -26.52 -8.70 20.73
CA GLY A 7 -26.52 -9.46 19.46
C GLY A 7 -25.54 -8.97 18.38
N MET A 8 -24.30 -8.66 18.79
CA MET A 8 -23.33 -7.77 18.13
C MET A 8 -23.01 -8.12 16.67
N TYR A 9 -23.82 -7.64 15.73
CA TYR A 9 -23.23 -7.02 14.56
C TYR A 9 -22.49 -5.78 15.06
N VAL A 10 -21.19 -5.93 15.30
CA VAL A 10 -20.30 -4.80 15.52
C VAL A 10 -20.24 -4.08 14.18
N ASP A 11 -21.06 -3.06 14.02
CA ASP A 11 -20.89 -2.08 12.96
C ASP A 11 -19.57 -1.38 13.25
N SER A 12 -18.48 -1.99 12.80
CA SER A 12 -17.14 -1.46 12.91
C SER A 12 -16.99 -0.51 11.74
N PRO A 13 -17.15 0.82 11.93
CA PRO A 13 -17.01 1.77 10.84
C PRO A 13 -15.66 1.52 10.18
N LYS A 14 -15.66 1.35 8.86
CA LYS A 14 -14.44 1.20 8.05
C LYS A 14 -13.55 2.43 8.27
N ASN A 15 -12.64 2.34 9.23
CA ASN A 15 -11.62 3.35 9.46
C ASN A 15 -10.60 3.24 8.33
N TRP A 16 -10.72 4.13 7.35
CA TRP A 16 -9.73 4.30 6.29
C TRP A 16 -8.44 4.84 6.89
N ARG A 17 -7.34 4.11 6.75
CA ARG A 17 -6.02 4.55 7.20
C ARG A 17 -5.15 4.79 5.98
N PHE A 18 -4.80 6.06 5.78
CA PHE A 18 -3.88 6.46 4.73
C PHE A 18 -2.46 6.37 5.29
N GLY A 19 -1.60 5.63 4.58
CA GLY A 19 -0.17 5.53 4.88
C GLY A 19 0.63 6.18 3.78
N LEU A 20 1.70 6.89 4.14
CA LEU A 20 2.72 7.31 3.20
C LEU A 20 3.83 6.26 3.24
N ALA A 21 4.17 5.74 2.07
CA ALA A 21 5.25 4.77 1.91
C ALA A 21 6.34 5.40 1.04
N PRO A 22 7.62 5.37 1.46
CA PRO A 22 8.70 5.78 0.59
C PRO A 22 8.83 4.77 -0.57
N GLU A 23 8.94 5.29 -1.78
CA GLU A 23 9.15 4.51 -2.99
C GLU A 23 10.37 5.01 -3.76
N VAL A 24 11.12 4.07 -4.35
CA VAL A 24 12.22 4.34 -5.26
C VAL A 24 11.98 3.54 -6.52
N GLY A 25 11.91 4.24 -7.65
CA GLY A 25 11.71 3.65 -8.97
C GLY A 25 12.86 4.02 -9.92
N LEU A 26 13.27 3.07 -10.75
CA LEU A 26 14.18 3.26 -11.87
C LEU A 26 13.43 2.99 -13.17
N TYR A 27 13.60 3.90 -14.12
CA TYR A 27 13.06 3.77 -15.48
C TYR A 27 14.22 3.74 -16.46
N TYR A 28 14.28 2.68 -17.26
CA TYR A 28 15.22 2.54 -18.36
C TYR A 28 14.45 2.59 -19.69
N PRO A 29 14.50 3.72 -20.43
CA PRO A 29 13.80 3.85 -21.70
C PRO A 29 14.44 2.97 -22.79
N PHE A 30 13.62 2.32 -23.61
CA PHE A 30 14.08 1.55 -24.77
C PHE A 30 14.25 2.44 -26.00
N GLY A 31 15.33 3.23 -26.02
CA GLY A 31 15.70 4.04 -27.20
C GLY A 31 14.62 5.05 -27.60
N LEU A 32 14.36 5.17 -28.92
CA LEU A 32 13.33 6.05 -29.50
C LEU A 32 11.89 5.50 -29.37
N SER A 33 11.70 4.36 -28.69
CA SER A 33 10.37 3.77 -28.51
C SER A 33 9.71 4.35 -27.26
N ASP A 34 8.38 4.45 -27.26
CA ASP A 34 7.58 4.90 -26.11
C ASP A 34 7.56 3.89 -24.94
N LEU A 35 8.37 2.84 -25.01
CA LEU A 35 8.45 1.77 -24.01
C LEU A 35 9.67 1.99 -23.10
N ALA A 36 9.48 1.75 -21.81
CA ALA A 36 10.55 1.75 -20.82
C ALA A 36 10.44 0.52 -19.92
N LEU A 37 11.57 -0.01 -19.49
CA LEU A 37 11.62 -0.96 -18.39
C LEU A 37 11.52 -0.18 -17.08
N HIS A 38 10.62 -0.59 -16.21
CA HIS A 38 10.40 0.00 -14.91
C HIS A 38 10.75 -1.03 -13.84
N ALA A 39 11.56 -0.62 -12.87
CA ALA A 39 11.80 -1.38 -11.64
C ALA A 39 11.48 -0.47 -10.45
N ARG A 40 10.72 -0.96 -9.48
CA ARG A 40 10.31 -0.22 -8.29
C ARG A 40 10.50 -1.03 -7.04
N ILE A 41 10.93 -0.34 -5.99
CA ILE A 41 11.02 -0.85 -4.64
C ILE A 41 10.24 0.11 -3.75
N ALA A 42 9.29 -0.41 -2.97
CA ALA A 42 8.51 0.37 -2.02
C ALA A 42 8.46 -0.33 -0.67
N TYR A 43 8.64 0.43 0.41
CA TYR A 43 8.47 -0.10 1.77
C TYR A 43 7.11 0.32 2.31
N ASN A 44 6.21 -0.65 2.46
CA ASN A 44 4.83 -0.42 2.84
C ASN A 44 4.56 -0.93 4.27
N GLN A 45 3.59 -0.31 4.93
CA GLN A 45 3.11 -0.74 6.25
C GLN A 45 1.59 -0.88 6.23
N VAL A 46 1.10 -2.05 6.66
CA VAL A 46 -0.32 -2.31 6.83
C VAL A 46 -0.69 -2.00 8.28
N PHE A 47 -1.65 -1.10 8.45
CA PHE A 47 -2.20 -0.74 9.76
C PHE A 47 -3.46 -1.56 10.04
N TYR A 48 -3.42 -2.42 11.05
CA TYR A 48 -4.59 -3.18 11.48
C TYR A 48 -5.47 -2.35 12.44
N ASN A 49 -6.78 -2.57 12.40
CA ASN A 49 -7.77 -1.85 13.22
C ASN A 49 -8.11 -2.56 14.55
N VAL A 50 -7.52 -3.72 14.83
CA VAL A 50 -7.98 -4.63 15.91
C VAL A 50 -7.06 -4.71 17.14
N ASP A 51 -5.84 -4.16 17.11
CA ASP A 51 -4.90 -4.26 18.24
C ASP A 51 -4.26 -2.91 18.64
N PRO A 52 -4.16 -2.57 19.95
CA PRO A 52 -3.73 -1.25 20.38
C PRO A 52 -2.23 -0.98 20.21
N VAL A 53 -1.37 -2.01 20.17
CA VAL A 53 0.09 -1.82 20.15
C VAL A 53 0.77 -3.01 19.48
N GLY A 54 1.32 -2.81 18.27
CA GLY A 54 2.45 -3.62 17.78
C GLY A 54 2.27 -4.45 16.51
N SER A 55 1.06 -4.66 15.99
CA SER A 55 0.83 -5.59 14.88
C SER A 55 0.93 -4.97 13.47
N ASN A 56 1.66 -3.88 13.27
CA ASN A 56 1.79 -3.29 11.93
C ASN A 56 2.70 -4.18 11.05
N LEU A 57 2.15 -4.73 9.96
CA LEU A 57 2.93 -5.55 9.03
C LEU A 57 3.67 -4.65 8.05
N GLY A 58 4.98 -4.54 8.22
CA GLY A 58 5.87 -3.94 7.22
C GLY A 58 6.25 -4.96 6.16
N TYR A 59 6.16 -4.58 4.88
CA TYR A 59 6.63 -5.43 3.78
C TYR A 59 7.38 -4.60 2.73
N LEU A 60 8.32 -5.26 2.06
CA LEU A 60 9.04 -4.72 0.92
C LEU A 60 8.34 -5.20 -0.35
N ASP A 61 7.83 -4.26 -1.13
CA ASP A 61 7.28 -4.50 -2.46
C ASP A 61 8.39 -4.27 -3.49
N ILE A 62 8.62 -5.27 -4.34
CA ILE A 62 9.56 -5.19 -5.46
C ILE A 62 8.78 -5.52 -6.73
N SER A 63 8.76 -4.58 -7.68
CA SER A 63 8.05 -4.74 -8.94
C SER A 63 8.97 -4.45 -10.12
N ILE A 64 8.82 -5.25 -11.18
CA ILE A 64 9.49 -5.05 -12.48
C ILE A 64 8.39 -5.10 -13.55
N GLY A 65 8.39 -4.16 -14.48
CA GLY A 65 7.37 -4.09 -15.51
C GLY A 65 7.79 -3.27 -16.72
N LEU A 66 6.89 -3.19 -17.69
CA LEU A 66 7.00 -2.31 -18.86
C LEU A 66 6.12 -1.09 -18.62
N ALA A 67 6.70 0.10 -18.76
CA ALA A 67 5.99 1.36 -18.80
C ALA A 67 5.87 1.82 -20.26
N PHE A 68 4.75 2.45 -20.59
CA PHE A 68 4.55 3.10 -21.87
C PHE A 68 4.19 4.57 -21.64
N PHE A 69 4.79 5.46 -22.41
CA PHE A 69 4.43 6.87 -22.40
C PHE A 69 3.33 7.13 -23.45
N SER A 70 2.22 7.75 -23.05
CA SER A 70 1.16 8.21 -23.93
C SER A 70 0.89 9.68 -23.62
N TRP A 71 0.92 10.52 -24.65
CA TRP A 71 0.47 11.92 -24.59
C TRP A 71 -1.03 12.04 -24.82
#